data_AF-A0A3M7M568-F1
#
_entry.id   AF-A0A3M7M568-F1
#
_cell.length_a   1.000
_cell.length_b   1.000
_cell.length_c   1.000
_cell.angle_alpha   90.00
_cell.angle_beta   90.00
_cell.angle_gamma   90.00
#
_symmetry.space_group_name_H-M   'P 1'
#
loop_
_entity.id
_entity.type
_entity.pdbx_description
1 polymer ?
#
loop_
_entity_poly.entity_id
_entity_poly.type
_entity_poly.pdbx_seq_one_letter_code
_entity_poly.pdbx_strand_id
1 'polypeptide(L)'
;MEFKNSSILHPSKPNHLRMSAKNMQGVMDVKQRNVLDAPLHKHSSEVSAPNSLPPTLHAGMCTDNNPIAAILTDSFLDFASANGTDLRKAGVGPDQRYCLEASTWKRAADNAADKGGEAPRVKLEATHKGALNKVELETLKKWAAGQDRDGRAVWPSEGRQSWARESGDIGAKDPRS
;
A
#
# COMPACT_ATOMS: atom_id res chain seq x y z
N MET A 1 -40.66 -27.21 39.34
CA MET A 1 -40.34 -27.50 37.93
C MET A 1 -41.30 -26.71 37.09
N GLU A 2 -40.83 -25.71 36.33
CA GLU A 2 -41.24 -25.44 34.95
C GLU A 2 -40.45 -24.24 34.44
N PHE A 3 -39.63 -24.52 33.43
CA PHE A 3 -38.77 -23.59 32.75
C PHE A 3 -39.61 -22.74 31.78
N LYS A 4 -39.48 -21.42 31.82
CA LYS A 4 -39.82 -20.57 30.67
C LYS A 4 -38.56 -19.89 30.15
N ASN A 5 -37.95 -20.62 29.23
CA ASN A 5 -36.91 -20.20 28.32
C ASN A 5 -37.51 -19.17 27.33
N SER A 6 -37.08 -17.92 27.38
CA SER A 6 -37.47 -16.90 26.40
C SER A 6 -36.23 -16.54 25.58
N SER A 7 -36.09 -17.21 24.44
CA SER A 7 -35.02 -16.98 23.48
C SER A 7 -35.29 -15.66 22.74
N ILE A 8 -34.42 -14.69 22.97
CA ILE A 8 -34.39 -13.41 22.28
C ILE A 8 -33.84 -13.66 20.86
N LEU A 9 -34.67 -13.45 19.83
CA LEU A 9 -34.20 -13.35 18.44
C LEU A 9 -33.39 -12.06 18.29
N HIS A 10 -32.08 -12.19 18.06
CA HIS A 10 -31.24 -11.08 17.62
C HIS A 10 -31.30 -11.00 16.09
N PRO A 11 -31.57 -9.83 15.48
CA PRO A 11 -31.45 -9.68 14.04
C PRO A 11 -29.97 -9.78 13.63
N SER A 12 -29.69 -10.78 12.79
CA SER A 12 -28.43 -10.98 12.08
C SER A 12 -28.03 -9.73 11.32
N LYS A 13 -26.92 -9.11 11.73
CA LYS A 13 -26.32 -7.95 11.04
C LYS A 13 -25.97 -8.32 9.60
N PRO A 14 -26.24 -7.46 8.62
CA PRO A 14 -25.93 -7.74 7.23
C PRO A 14 -24.42 -7.81 7.00
N ASN A 15 -23.99 -8.87 6.32
CA ASN A 15 -22.67 -9.02 5.73
C ASN A 15 -22.40 -7.86 4.77
N HIS A 16 -21.73 -6.81 5.26
CA HIS A 16 -21.08 -5.88 4.36
C HIS A 16 -19.93 -6.61 3.68
N LEU A 17 -20.09 -6.83 2.37
CA LEU A 17 -19.02 -7.22 1.48
C LEU A 17 -17.79 -6.35 1.78
N ARG A 18 -16.76 -6.98 2.34
CA ARG A 18 -15.42 -6.42 2.44
C ARG A 18 -14.86 -6.39 1.02
N MET A 19 -15.20 -5.34 0.27
CA MET A 19 -14.57 -5.08 -1.02
C MET A 19 -13.06 -4.96 -0.78
N SER A 20 -12.32 -5.82 -1.47
CA SER A 20 -10.86 -5.92 -1.40
C SER A 20 -10.25 -4.57 -1.78
N ALA A 21 -9.53 -3.95 -0.84
CA ALA A 21 -8.82 -2.67 -1.01
C ALA A 21 -7.59 -2.82 -1.94
N LYS A 22 -7.82 -3.33 -3.16
CA LYS A 22 -6.76 -3.57 -4.13
C LYS A 22 -6.64 -2.38 -5.08
N ASN A 23 -5.53 -1.67 -4.91
CA ASN A 23 -4.82 -0.88 -5.92
C ASN A 23 -5.37 0.51 -6.26
N MET A 24 -5.26 1.45 -5.31
CA MET A 24 -5.61 2.87 -5.49
C MET A 24 -4.45 3.76 -6.00
N GLN A 25 -3.35 3.22 -6.54
CA GLN A 25 -2.20 4.03 -6.99
C GLN A 25 -2.40 4.77 -8.32
N GLY A 26 -3.64 5.10 -8.70
CA GLY A 26 -3.99 5.56 -10.06
C GLY A 26 -4.06 7.08 -10.27
N VAL A 27 -3.74 7.90 -9.27
CA VAL A 27 -3.83 9.37 -9.37
C VAL A 27 -2.45 9.97 -9.13
N MET A 28 -2.02 10.86 -10.02
CA MET A 28 -0.73 11.56 -9.92
C MET A 28 -0.95 13.08 -9.96
N ASP A 29 -0.16 13.83 -9.20
CA ASP A 29 -0.08 15.29 -9.29
C ASP A 29 1.17 15.68 -10.09
N VAL A 30 0.94 16.28 -11.25
CA VAL A 30 1.99 16.71 -12.19
C VAL A 30 2.68 18.01 -11.78
N LYS A 31 2.12 18.77 -10.83
CA LYS A 31 2.72 20.01 -10.32
C LYS A 31 3.74 19.74 -9.22
N GLN A 32 3.55 18.64 -8.50
CA GLN A 32 4.45 18.20 -7.43
C GLN A 32 5.41 17.11 -7.92
N ARG A 33 6.52 16.96 -7.22
CA ARG A 33 7.57 16.00 -7.55
C ARG A 33 7.77 15.01 -6.41
N ASN A 34 8.05 13.76 -6.76
CA ASN A 34 8.52 12.76 -5.83
C ASN A 34 10.04 12.80 -5.67
N VAL A 35 10.59 11.96 -4.78
CA VAL A 35 12.04 11.85 -4.53
C VAL A 35 12.85 11.31 -5.71
N LEU A 36 12.19 10.81 -6.76
CA LEU A 36 12.78 10.37 -8.03
C LEU A 36 12.68 11.44 -9.12
N ASP A 37 12.24 12.66 -8.75
CA ASP A 37 12.01 13.81 -9.64
C ASP A 37 10.92 13.60 -10.71
N ALA A 38 10.06 12.60 -10.53
CA ALA A 38 8.87 12.33 -11.34
C ALA A 38 7.60 12.94 -10.71
N PRO A 39 6.47 13.04 -11.44
CA PRO A 39 5.19 13.43 -10.87
C PRO A 39 4.85 12.65 -9.59
N LEU A 40 4.21 13.30 -8.63
CA LEU A 40 3.90 12.69 -7.34
C LEU A 40 2.70 11.73 -7.45
N HIS A 41 2.84 10.49 -6.99
CA HIS A 41 1.72 9.54 -6.98
C HIS A 41 0.89 9.62 -5.69
N LYS A 42 -0.39 9.27 -5.79
CA LYS A 42 -1.27 9.06 -4.64
C LYS A 42 -0.87 7.82 -3.87
N HIS A 43 -0.69 7.97 -2.56
CA HIS A 43 -0.23 6.90 -1.69
C HIS A 43 -1.38 6.06 -1.14
N SER A 44 -2.44 6.71 -0.68
CA SER A 44 -3.62 6.07 -0.09
C SER A 44 -4.92 6.81 -0.41
N SER A 45 -6.07 6.24 -0.06
CA SER A 45 -7.36 6.93 -0.18
C SER A 45 -7.76 7.55 1.14
N GLU A 46 -8.11 8.83 1.07
CA GLU A 46 -8.68 9.60 2.17
C GLU A 46 -10.00 8.99 2.65
N VAL A 47 -10.81 8.46 1.73
CA VAL A 47 -12.13 7.87 2.04
C VAL A 47 -12.01 6.60 2.89
N SER A 48 -10.88 5.90 2.79
CA SER A 48 -10.62 4.69 3.59
C SER A 48 -9.93 4.97 4.92
N ALA A 49 -9.52 6.21 5.19
CA ALA A 49 -8.86 6.57 6.43
C ALA A 49 -9.88 6.64 7.58
N PRO A 50 -9.48 6.29 8.82
CA PRO A 50 -10.30 6.52 10.01
C PRO A 50 -10.70 8.01 10.14
N ASN A 51 -11.93 8.26 10.60
CA ASN A 51 -12.45 9.63 10.81
C ASN A 51 -11.62 10.46 11.81
N SER A 52 -10.88 9.81 12.70
CA SER A 52 -10.02 10.45 13.70
C SER A 52 -8.58 9.94 13.52
N LEU A 53 -7.95 10.34 12.42
CA LEU A 53 -6.55 10.08 12.17
C LEU A 53 -5.71 11.08 12.99
N PRO A 54 -4.68 10.65 13.73
CA PRO A 54 -3.82 11.58 14.46
C PRO A 54 -3.09 12.50 13.47
N PRO A 55 -2.77 13.75 13.86
CA PRO A 55 -2.16 14.74 12.95
C PRO A 55 -0.76 14.34 12.45
N THR A 56 -0.15 13.32 13.08
CA THR A 56 1.12 12.73 12.67
C THR A 56 1.02 11.88 11.41
N LEU A 57 -0.20 11.46 11.03
CA LEU A 57 -0.48 10.69 9.83
C LEU A 57 -1.33 11.51 8.86
N HIS A 58 -1.03 11.38 7.57
CA HIS A 58 -1.85 11.95 6.50
C HIS A 58 -2.23 10.85 5.49
N ALA A 59 -3.49 10.81 5.08
CA ALA A 59 -3.96 9.91 4.02
C ALA A 59 -4.10 10.69 2.71
N GLY A 60 -3.99 10.01 1.56
CA GLY A 60 -4.07 10.67 0.26
C GLY A 60 -2.71 10.86 -0.41
N MET A 61 -2.44 12.09 -0.84
CA MET A 61 -1.18 12.51 -1.46
C MET A 61 -0.22 13.00 -0.37
N CYS A 62 1.04 12.59 -0.39
CA CYS A 62 2.01 13.14 0.55
C CYS A 62 2.30 14.62 0.25
N THR A 63 2.63 15.38 1.28
CA THR A 63 2.83 16.85 1.21
C THR A 63 4.18 17.22 1.80
N ASP A 64 4.54 18.50 1.81
CA ASP A 64 5.78 18.96 2.45
C ASP A 64 5.85 18.66 3.97
N ASN A 65 4.71 18.68 4.66
CA ASN A 65 4.66 18.40 6.11
C ASN A 65 4.78 16.92 6.41
N ASN A 66 4.15 16.07 5.60
CA ASN A 66 4.20 14.62 5.73
C ASN A 66 4.73 14.02 4.41
N PRO A 67 6.03 14.16 4.13
CA PRO A 67 6.55 13.86 2.80
C PRO A 67 6.82 12.36 2.57
N ILE A 68 6.87 11.53 3.62
CA ILE A 68 7.23 10.11 3.49
C ILE A 68 6.01 9.23 3.27
N ALA A 69 5.88 8.63 2.08
CA ALA A 69 4.85 7.65 1.78
C ALA A 69 5.19 6.28 2.39
N ALA A 70 4.74 6.02 3.62
CA ALA A 70 5.09 4.83 4.38
C ALA A 70 4.00 3.75 4.32
N ILE A 71 4.43 2.49 4.26
CA ILE A 71 3.66 1.30 4.59
C ILE A 71 4.04 0.91 6.01
N LEU A 72 3.07 0.94 6.92
CA LEU A 72 3.34 0.76 8.34
C LEU A 72 3.65 -0.70 8.67
N THR A 73 4.63 -0.93 9.54
CA THR A 73 5.01 -2.23 10.08
C THR A 73 4.57 -2.35 11.54
N ASP A 74 4.48 -3.55 12.08
CA ASP A 74 4.17 -3.74 13.51
C ASP A 74 5.21 -3.09 14.43
N SER A 75 6.50 -3.22 14.09
CA SER A 75 7.61 -2.56 14.79
C SER A 75 7.45 -1.04 14.85
N PHE A 76 6.94 -0.43 13.77
CA PHE A 76 6.67 0.99 13.76
C PHE A 76 5.48 1.37 14.64
N LEU A 77 4.41 0.59 14.63
CA LEU A 77 3.25 0.86 15.49
C LEU A 77 3.64 0.74 16.97
N ASP A 78 4.53 -0.19 17.31
CA ASP A 78 5.09 -0.32 18.66
C ASP A 78 5.99 0.88 19.01
N PHE A 79 6.85 1.29 18.07
CA PHE A 79 7.64 2.52 18.20
C PHE A 79 6.74 3.75 18.42
N ALA A 80 5.68 3.91 17.63
CA ALA A 80 4.76 5.04 17.75
C ALA A 80 4.06 5.04 19.12
N SER A 81 3.59 3.88 19.58
CA SER A 81 2.99 3.71 20.90
C SER A 81 3.98 4.06 22.02
N ALA A 82 5.24 3.61 21.92
CA ALA A 82 6.30 3.91 22.88
C ALA A 82 6.67 5.41 22.91
N ASN A 83 6.46 6.12 21.80
CA ASN A 83 6.67 7.57 21.68
C ASN A 83 5.37 8.38 21.95
N GLY A 84 4.38 7.77 22.59
CA GLY A 84 3.18 8.47 23.07
C GLY A 84 2.05 8.61 22.05
N THR A 85 2.15 7.97 20.88
CA THR A 85 1.07 7.95 19.86
C THR A 85 0.68 6.52 19.52
N ASP A 86 -0.31 5.98 20.24
CA ASP A 86 -0.86 4.66 19.95
C ASP A 86 -1.82 4.70 18.75
N LEU A 87 -1.25 4.44 17.57
CA LEU A 87 -1.97 4.44 16.30
C LEU A 87 -3.06 3.36 16.21
N ARG A 88 -2.90 2.24 16.94
CA ARG A 88 -3.85 1.13 16.90
C ARG A 88 -5.20 1.52 17.50
N LYS A 89 -5.21 2.41 18.50
CA LYS A 89 -6.44 3.01 19.05
C LYS A 89 -7.21 3.86 18.04
N ALA A 90 -6.53 4.40 17.03
CA ALA A 90 -7.14 5.12 15.92
C ALA A 90 -7.61 4.19 14.77
N GLY A 91 -7.54 2.86 14.95
CA GLY A 91 -7.88 1.89 13.90
C GLY A 91 -6.80 1.74 12.83
N VAL A 92 -5.58 2.18 13.12
CA VAL A 92 -4.44 2.05 12.21
C VAL A 92 -3.69 0.75 12.48
N GLY A 93 -3.49 -0.05 11.44
CA GLY A 93 -2.85 -1.37 11.52
C GLY A 93 -1.63 -1.51 10.61
N PRO A 94 -0.91 -2.64 10.71
CA PRO A 94 0.19 -2.94 9.79
C PRO A 94 -0.31 -3.03 8.34
N ASP A 95 0.61 -2.86 7.39
CA ASP A 95 0.38 -2.81 5.95
C ASP A 95 -0.51 -1.66 5.44
N GLN A 96 -1.05 -0.83 6.34
CA GLN A 96 -1.76 0.37 5.95
C GLN A 96 -0.79 1.47 5.50
N ARG A 97 -1.33 2.38 4.68
CA ARG A 97 -0.55 3.38 3.94
C ARG A 97 -0.90 4.78 4.38
N TYR A 98 0.09 5.44 4.96
CA TYR A 98 -0.02 6.83 5.39
C TYR A 98 1.27 7.59 5.08
N CYS A 99 1.11 8.90 4.92
CA CYS A 99 2.19 9.83 4.80
C CYS A 99 2.66 10.26 6.20
N LEU A 100 3.96 10.19 6.44
CA LEU A 100 4.61 10.50 7.72
C LEU A 100 5.49 11.74 7.60
N GLU A 101 5.70 12.43 8.74
CA GLU A 101 6.77 13.41 8.84
C GLU A 101 8.14 12.72 8.66
N ALA A 102 9.04 13.33 7.89
CA ALA A 102 10.35 12.76 7.61
C ALA A 102 11.22 12.56 8.86
N SER A 103 11.10 13.42 9.88
CA SER A 103 11.86 13.28 11.13
C SER A 103 11.42 12.04 11.93
N THR A 104 10.12 11.82 12.03
CA THR A 104 9.51 10.67 12.70
C THR A 104 9.87 9.36 11.98
N TRP A 105 9.76 9.33 10.65
CA TRP A 105 10.17 8.16 9.89
C TRP A 105 11.65 7.85 10.08
N LYS A 106 12.52 8.88 10.05
CA LYS A 106 13.97 8.69 10.25
C LYS A 106 14.28 8.09 11.61
N ARG A 107 13.70 8.62 12.70
CA ARG A 107 13.86 8.07 14.05
C ARG A 107 13.41 6.61 14.14
N ALA A 108 12.31 6.26 13.48
CA ALA A 108 11.85 4.88 13.43
C ALA A 108 12.80 3.98 12.65
N ALA A 109 13.35 4.46 11.53
CA ALA A 109 14.32 3.73 10.72
C ALA A 109 15.65 3.51 11.46
N ASP A 110 16.14 4.52 12.17
CA ASP A 110 17.34 4.42 13.02
C ASP A 110 17.09 3.43 14.16
N ASN A 111 15.93 3.52 14.84
CA ASN A 111 15.57 2.57 15.90
C ASN A 111 15.45 1.13 15.40
N ALA A 112 14.91 0.94 14.20
CA ALA A 112 14.81 -0.36 13.56
C ALA A 112 16.21 -0.93 13.24
N ALA A 113 17.13 -0.10 12.71
CA ALA A 113 18.50 -0.51 12.45
C ALA A 113 19.24 -0.94 13.73
N ASP A 114 19.08 -0.19 14.82
CA ASP A 114 19.74 -0.50 16.11
C ASP A 114 19.21 -1.78 16.77
N LYS A 115 17.89 -2.02 16.67
CA LYS A 115 17.22 -3.16 17.32
C LYS A 115 17.11 -4.40 16.42
N GLY A 116 17.61 -4.35 15.19
CA GLY A 116 17.42 -5.41 14.19
C GLY A 116 15.95 -5.58 13.75
N GLY A 117 15.15 -4.52 13.85
CA GLY A 117 13.76 -4.48 13.39
C GLY A 117 13.63 -3.99 11.95
N GLU A 118 12.39 -3.91 11.48
CA GLU A 118 12.06 -3.38 10.14
C GLU A 118 11.51 -1.95 10.25
N ALA A 119 12.06 -1.01 9.48
CA ALA A 119 11.49 0.33 9.35
C ALA A 119 10.21 0.30 8.51
N PRO A 120 9.31 1.30 8.62
CA PRO A 120 8.21 1.44 7.67
C PRO A 120 8.73 1.47 6.23
N ARG A 121 8.21 0.60 5.37
CA ARG A 121 8.64 0.55 3.97
C ARG A 121 8.16 1.79 3.22
N VAL A 122 8.92 2.26 2.24
CA VAL A 122 8.67 3.54 1.56
C VAL A 122 8.28 3.33 0.11
N LYS A 123 7.18 3.95 -0.32
CA LYS A 123 6.83 4.04 -1.75
C LYS A 123 7.47 5.29 -2.34
N LEU A 124 8.59 5.11 -3.06
CA LEU A 124 9.39 6.23 -3.57
C LEU A 124 8.59 7.11 -4.54
N GLU A 125 7.79 6.49 -5.42
CA GLU A 125 6.94 7.19 -6.40
C GLU A 125 5.88 8.11 -5.76
N ALA A 126 5.48 7.82 -4.51
CA ALA A 126 4.49 8.60 -3.76
C ALA A 126 5.10 9.46 -2.64
N THR A 127 6.41 9.35 -2.40
CA THR A 127 7.14 10.15 -1.42
C THR A 127 7.45 11.53 -1.99
N HIS A 128 7.02 12.58 -1.30
CA HIS A 128 7.23 13.97 -1.72
C HIS A 128 8.71 14.34 -1.75
N LYS A 129 9.14 15.16 -2.72
CA LYS A 129 10.53 15.60 -2.87
C LYS A 129 11.09 16.28 -1.60
N GLY A 130 10.22 16.96 -0.84
CA GLY A 130 10.57 17.57 0.45
C GLY A 130 11.14 16.61 1.51
N ALA A 131 10.94 15.30 1.36
CA ALA A 131 11.58 14.27 2.20
C ALA A 131 13.12 14.38 2.20
N LEU A 132 13.69 14.76 1.06
CA LEU A 132 15.15 14.85 0.87
C LEU A 132 15.81 15.95 1.70
N ASN A 133 15.02 16.87 2.28
CA ASN A 133 15.52 17.87 3.22
C ASN A 133 15.92 17.28 4.58
N LYS A 134 15.42 16.09 4.95
CA LYS A 134 15.70 15.44 6.24
C LYS A 134 16.28 14.02 6.10
N VAL A 135 16.07 13.35 4.97
CA VAL A 135 16.47 11.96 4.73
C VAL A 135 17.09 11.80 3.36
N GLU A 136 18.25 11.15 3.29
CA GLU A 136 18.94 10.89 2.02
C GLU A 136 18.18 9.87 1.15
N LEU A 137 18.23 10.05 -0.17
CA LEU A 137 17.58 9.16 -1.13
C LEU A 137 18.06 7.70 -0.98
N GLU A 138 19.33 7.49 -0.69
CA GLU A 138 19.90 6.14 -0.49
C GLU A 138 19.28 5.42 0.71
N THR A 139 19.07 6.16 1.80
CA THR A 139 18.38 5.65 3.00
C THR A 139 16.93 5.29 2.67
N LEU A 140 16.22 6.12 1.89
CA LEU A 140 14.85 5.81 1.44
C LEU A 140 14.83 4.57 0.53
N LYS A 141 15.80 4.42 -0.36
CA LYS A 141 15.93 3.25 -1.26
C LYS A 141 16.18 1.95 -0.50
N LYS A 142 16.95 1.99 0.59
CA LYS A 142 17.20 0.81 1.45
C LYS A 142 15.89 0.21 1.99
N TRP A 143 14.91 1.05 2.26
CA TRP A 143 13.60 0.65 2.79
C TRP A 143 12.49 0.74 1.75
N ALA A 144 12.83 0.80 0.46
CA ALA A 144 11.84 0.92 -0.60
C ALA A 144 10.91 -0.29 -0.61
N ALA A 145 9.61 -0.03 -0.58
CA ALA A 145 8.63 -1.04 -0.88
C ALA A 145 8.78 -1.44 -2.36
N GLY A 146 8.73 -2.73 -2.64
CA GLY A 146 8.65 -3.19 -4.03
C GLY A 146 7.45 -2.55 -4.74
N GLN A 147 7.50 -2.52 -6.08
CA GLN A 147 6.32 -2.19 -6.89
C GLN A 147 5.15 -3.07 -6.45
N ASP A 148 3.93 -2.54 -6.49
CA ASP A 148 2.71 -3.32 -6.21
C ASP A 148 2.48 -4.31 -7.34
N ARG A 149 3.34 -5.34 -7.41
CA ARG A 149 3.13 -6.50 -8.25
C ARG A 149 2.17 -7.40 -7.49
N ASP A 150 0.88 -7.21 -7.73
CA ASP A 150 -0.09 -8.30 -7.54
C ASP A 150 0.53 -9.54 -8.23
N GLY A 151 0.83 -10.57 -7.43
CA GLY A 151 1.60 -11.73 -7.84
C GLY A 151 0.88 -12.61 -8.85
N ARG A 152 0.86 -12.22 -10.12
CA ARG A 152 0.67 -13.11 -11.28
C ARG A 152 1.32 -12.51 -12.54
N ALA A 153 2.64 -12.36 -12.51
CA ALA A 153 3.38 -12.56 -13.74
C ALA A 153 3.49 -14.08 -13.93
N VAL A 154 2.57 -14.67 -14.71
CA VAL A 154 2.84 -15.97 -15.32
C VAL A 154 3.93 -15.69 -16.36
N TRP A 155 5.18 -15.76 -15.93
CA TRP A 155 6.27 -15.95 -16.87
C TRP A 155 6.07 -17.34 -17.48
N PRO A 156 5.94 -17.48 -18.82
CA PRO A 156 5.97 -18.80 -19.42
C PRO A 156 7.30 -19.45 -19.03
N SER A 157 7.23 -20.53 -18.26
CA SER A 157 8.40 -21.31 -17.90
C SER A 157 9.08 -21.77 -19.20
N GLU A 158 10.33 -21.38 -19.35
CA GLU A 158 11.20 -21.81 -20.42
C GLU A 158 11.46 -23.32 -20.23
N GLY A 159 10.69 -24.15 -20.94
CA GLY A 159 10.71 -25.59 -20.76
C GLY A 159 9.73 -26.34 -21.66
N ARG A 160 10.05 -26.42 -22.95
CA ARG A 160 9.62 -27.45 -23.94
C ARG A 160 8.11 -27.82 -23.96
N GLN A 161 7.38 -27.32 -24.97
CA GLN A 161 6.89 -28.14 -26.10
C GLN A 161 6.01 -27.33 -27.08
N SER A 162 6.33 -27.55 -28.36
CA SER A 162 5.62 -27.27 -29.61
C SER A 162 4.21 -26.65 -29.55
N TRP A 163 4.10 -25.45 -30.12
CA TRP A 163 2.91 -25.08 -30.90
C TRP A 163 3.34 -24.30 -32.16
N ALA A 164 4.17 -24.92 -33.01
CA ALA A 164 4.13 -24.55 -34.42
C ALA A 164 2.80 -25.09 -34.98
N ARG A 165 1.75 -24.28 -34.98
CA ARG A 165 0.62 -24.52 -35.88
C ARG A 165 1.02 -23.98 -37.24
N GLU A 166 1.53 -24.93 -38.01
CA GLU A 166 1.64 -24.91 -39.46
C GLU A 166 0.36 -24.30 -40.07
N SER A 167 0.52 -23.17 -40.77
CA SER A 167 -0.56 -22.54 -41.52
C SER A 167 -0.88 -23.41 -42.73
N GLY A 168 -1.83 -24.33 -42.58
CA GLY A 168 -2.41 -25.07 -43.68
C GLY A 168 -3.21 -24.15 -44.60
N ASP A 169 -2.88 -24.18 -45.89
CA ASP A 169 -3.62 -23.65 -47.04
C ASP A 169 -5.14 -23.70 -46.83
N ILE A 170 -5.78 -22.52 -46.75
CA ILE A 170 -7.23 -22.41 -46.95
C ILE A 170 -7.45 -22.21 -48.45
N GLY A 171 -7.49 -23.33 -49.18
CA GLY A 171 -7.93 -23.38 -50.57
C GLY A 171 -9.39 -22.93 -50.67
N ALA A 172 -9.61 -21.66 -51.03
CA ALA A 172 -10.92 -21.17 -51.43
C ALA A 172 -11.23 -21.71 -52.84
N LYS A 173 -12.20 -22.64 -52.89
CA LYS A 173 -12.76 -23.22 -54.11
C LYS A 173 -13.79 -22.24 -54.69
N ASP A 174 -13.55 -21.75 -55.90
CA ASP A 174 -14.53 -20.98 -56.67
C ASP A 174 -15.81 -21.81 -56.92
N PRO A 175 -17.01 -21.28 -56.68
CA PRO A 175 -18.22 -21.85 -57.23
C PRO A 175 -18.42 -21.39 -58.68
N ARG A 176 -18.23 -22.33 -59.62
CA ARG A 176 -18.75 -22.27 -60.99
C ARG A 176 -20.19 -22.80 -60.98
N SER A 177 -21.17 -21.95 -61.28
CA SER A 177 -22.19 -22.08 -62.34
C SER A 177 -23.32 -21.11 -62.11
#